data_AF-X0YZF2-F1
#
_entry.id   AF-X0YZF2-F1
#
_cell.length_a   1.000
_cell.length_b   1.000
_cell.length_c   1.000
_cell.angle_alpha   90.00
_cell.angle_beta   90.00
_cell.angle_gamma   90.00
#
_symmetry.space_group_name_H-M   'P 1'
#
loop_
_entity.id
_entity.type
_entity.pdbx_description
1 polymer ?
#
loop_
_entity_poly.entity_id
_entity_poly.type
_entity_poly.pdbx_seq_one_letter_code
_entity_poly.pdbx_strand_id
1 'polypeptide(L)'
;MKSIIVTKKSVVHIQGNLFNITLNLQYLDGETILIDSDFTEHYATGEKTATAAKFKTRMQKKIDDYKSAQVIFNAAAMDTAITILQNELEV
;
A
#
# COMPACT_ATOMS: atom_id res chain seq x y z
N MET A 1 -0.47 -14.11 9.18
CA MET A 1 0.46 -13.18 9.87
C MET A 1 0.73 -12.05 8.89
N LYS A 2 0.53 -10.81 9.32
CA LYS A 2 0.69 -9.65 8.43
C LYS A 2 2.18 -9.31 8.25
N SER A 3 2.62 -9.17 7.01
CA SER A 3 4.01 -8.82 6.67
C SER A 3 4.08 -7.69 5.67
N ILE A 4 5.17 -6.93 5.69
CA ILE A 4 5.47 -5.84 4.76
C ILE A 4 6.78 -6.19 4.07
N ILE A 5 6.76 -6.22 2.75
CA ILE A 5 7.95 -6.42 1.91
C ILE A 5 8.13 -5.16 1.07
N VAL A 6 9.34 -4.59 1.10
CA VAL A 6 9.72 -3.48 0.23
C VAL A 6 10.89 -3.92 -0.62
N THR A 7 10.73 -3.87 -1.94
CA THR A 7 11.77 -4.26 -2.89
C THR A 7 12.18 -3.09 -3.76
N LYS A 8 13.48 -3.02 -4.08
CA LYS A 8 13.98 -2.09 -5.09
C LYS A 8 13.58 -2.62 -6.47
N LYS A 9 12.78 -1.85 -7.21
CA LYS A 9 12.31 -2.21 -8.56
C LYS A 9 13.19 -1.62 -9.65
N SER A 10 13.47 -0.32 -9.58
CA SER A 10 14.32 0.34 -10.58
C SER A 10 15.04 1.58 -10.03
N VAL A 11 16.15 1.93 -10.68
CA VAL A 11 16.85 3.20 -10.50
C VAL A 11 17.15 3.73 -11.89
N VAL A 12 16.63 4.91 -12.21
CA VAL A 12 16.83 5.57 -13.50
C VAL A 12 17.59 6.86 -13.25
N HIS A 13 18.76 7.00 -13.87
CA HIS A 13 19.50 8.25 -13.85
C HIS A 13 18.75 9.29 -14.69
N ILE A 14 18.61 10.51 -14.17
CA ILE A 14 17.95 11.61 -14.88
C ILE A 14 19.01 12.57 -15.40
N GLN A 15 19.72 13.23 -14.50
CA GLN A 15 20.77 14.20 -14.81
C GLN A 15 21.64 14.48 -13.59
N GLY A 16 22.93 14.75 -13.77
CA GLY A 16 23.85 15.03 -12.67
C GLY A 16 23.77 13.96 -11.57
N ASN A 17 23.51 14.39 -10.34
CA ASN A 17 23.36 13.52 -9.15
C ASN A 17 21.90 13.16 -8.82
N LEU A 18 20.97 13.35 -9.77
CA LEU A 18 19.54 13.11 -9.62
C LEU A 18 19.10 11.79 -10.29
N PHE A 19 18.36 11.00 -9.54
CA PHE A 19 17.87 9.68 -9.94
C PHE A 19 16.37 9.57 -9.62
N ASN A 20 15.63 8.80 -10.42
CA ASN A 20 14.34 8.26 -10.04
C ASN A 20 14.55 6.89 -9.43
N ILE A 21 14.13 6.69 -8.19
CA ILE A 21 14.12 5.39 -7.55
C ILE A 21 12.68 4.91 -7.48
N THR A 22 12.43 3.69 -7.93
CA THR A 22 11.14 3.03 -7.76
C THR A 22 11.29 1.87 -6.79
N LEU A 23 10.48 1.89 -5.74
CA LEU A 23 10.33 0.81 -4.77
C LEU A 23 8.93 0.21 -4.92
N ASN A 24 8.83 -1.10 -4.81
CA ASN A 24 7.55 -1.78 -4.74
C ASN A 24 7.23 -2.13 -3.28
N LEU A 25 5.98 -1.89 -2.88
CA LEU A 25 5.42 -2.28 -1.58
C LEU A 25 4.50 -3.47 -1.79
N GLN A 26 4.74 -4.54 -1.05
CA GLN A 26 3.78 -5.62 -0.84
C GLN A 26 3.35 -5.68 0.63
N TYR A 27 2.04 -5.65 0.85
CA TYR A 27 1.43 -5.90 2.16
C TYR A 27 0.68 -7.22 2.09
N LEU A 28 1.05 -8.18 2.93
CA LEU A 28 0.52 -9.54 2.87
C LEU A 28 -0.18 -9.92 4.17
N ASP A 29 -1.12 -10.86 4.07
CA ASP A 29 -1.59 -11.66 5.22
C ASP A 29 -1.45 -13.15 4.91
N GLY A 30 -0.40 -13.77 5.47
CA GLY A 30 0.03 -15.09 5.02
C GLY A 30 0.59 -15.01 3.60
N GLU A 31 0.02 -15.80 2.68
CA GLU A 31 0.42 -15.83 1.26
C GLU A 31 -0.39 -14.86 0.40
N THR A 32 -1.50 -14.30 0.93
CA THR A 32 -2.37 -13.39 0.20
C THR A 32 -1.76 -12.00 0.13
N ILE A 33 -1.59 -11.47 -1.08
CA ILE A 33 -1.16 -10.10 -1.32
C ILE A 33 -2.39 -9.17 -1.23
N LEU A 34 -2.38 -8.28 -0.24
CA LEU A 34 -3.45 -7.31 0.00
C LEU A 34 -3.18 -5.96 -0.67
N ILE A 35 -1.90 -5.60 -0.79
CA ILE A 35 -1.44 -4.42 -1.53
C ILE A 35 -0.22 -4.84 -2.33
N ASP A 36 -0.22 -4.50 -3.62
CA ASP A 36 0.96 -4.50 -4.49
C ASP A 36 1.00 -3.15 -5.20
N SER A 37 1.99 -2.32 -4.91
CA SER A 37 2.03 -0.94 -5.43
C SER A 37 3.44 -0.40 -5.56
N ASP A 38 3.71 0.22 -6.70
CA ASP A 38 4.96 0.92 -6.94
C ASP A 38 4.90 2.36 -6.43
N PHE A 39 6.02 2.80 -5.87
CA PHE A 39 6.26 4.16 -5.43
C PHE A 39 7.53 4.65 -6.09
N THR A 40 7.47 5.81 -6.75
CA THR A 40 8.62 6.47 -7.35
C THR A 40 8.89 7.79 -6.64
N GLU A 41 10.15 8.05 -6.33
CA GLU A 41 10.64 9.30 -5.76
C GLU A 41 11.91 9.77 -6.47
N HIS A 42 12.07 11.09 -6.52
CA HIS A 42 13.32 11.72 -6.88
C HIS A 42 14.33 11.59 -5.74
N TYR A 43 15.55 11.21 -6.10
CA TYR A 43 16.66 11.01 -5.20
C TYR A 43 17.85 11.81 -5.69
N ALA A 44 18.24 12.83 -4.94
CA ALA A 44 19.53 13.49 -5.12
C ALA A 44 20.57 12.82 -4.22
N THR A 45 21.79 12.70 -4.73
CA THR A 45 22.92 12.12 -3.98
C THR A 45 23.21 13.02 -2.77
N GLY A 46 22.97 12.50 -1.55
CA GLY A 46 23.09 13.26 -0.30
C GLY A 46 21.78 13.35 0.51
N GLU A 47 20.63 13.11 -0.11
CA GLU A 47 19.30 13.24 0.54
C GLU A 47 18.72 11.92 1.05
N LYS A 48 19.57 10.92 1.34
CA LYS A 48 19.16 9.54 1.67
C LYS A 48 18.04 9.44 2.69
N THR A 49 18.15 10.17 3.79
CA THR A 49 17.18 10.12 4.90
C THR A 49 15.85 10.79 4.54
N ALA A 50 15.88 11.91 3.82
CA ALA A 50 14.69 12.63 3.39
C ALA A 50 13.89 11.81 2.36
N THR A 51 14.55 11.21 1.36
CA THR A 51 13.88 10.34 0.39
C THR A 51 13.29 9.10 1.05
N ALA A 52 14.01 8.47 1.99
CA ALA A 52 13.49 7.33 2.75
C ALA A 52 12.24 7.70 3.59
N ALA A 53 12.22 8.89 4.19
CA ALA A 53 11.06 9.39 4.93
C ALA A 53 9.84 9.59 4.01
N LYS A 54 10.03 10.13 2.79
CA LYS A 54 8.96 10.27 1.79
C LYS A 54 8.34 8.93 1.41
N PHE A 55 9.19 7.93 1.09
CA PHE A 55 8.72 6.57 0.82
C PHE A 55 7.91 6.00 1.99
N LYS A 56 8.45 6.09 3.22
CA LYS A 56 7.77 5.61 4.43
C LYS A 56 6.39 6.23 4.58
N THR A 57 6.28 7.56 4.50
CA THR A 57 5.01 8.27 4.66
C THR A 57 3.97 7.83 3.63
N ARG A 58 4.35 7.72 2.35
CA ARG A 58 3.43 7.34 1.27
C ARG A 58 3.00 5.87 1.36
N MET A 59 3.94 4.97 1.63
CA MET A 59 3.66 3.55 1.82
C MET A 59 2.76 3.31 3.04
N GLN A 60 3.05 4.00 4.16
CA GLN A 60 2.22 3.91 5.36
C GLN A 60 0.80 4.42 5.10
N LYS A 61 0.65 5.55 4.40
CA LYS A 61 -0.68 6.05 4.01
C LYS A 61 -1.46 5.01 3.20
N LYS A 62 -0.83 4.32 2.24
CA LYS A 62 -1.51 3.27 1.44
C LYS A 62 -2.00 2.12 2.31
N ILE A 63 -1.21 1.71 3.30
CA ILE A 63 -1.59 0.68 4.28
C ILE A 63 -2.74 1.15 5.17
N ASP A 64 -2.71 2.40 5.63
CA ASP A 64 -3.74 2.97 6.51
C ASP A 64 -5.06 3.19 5.77
N ASP A 65 -5.02 3.59 4.50
CA ASP A 65 -6.19 3.70 3.63
C ASP A 65 -6.83 2.31 3.43
N TYR A 66 -6.03 1.25 3.20
CA TYR A 66 -6.52 -0.13 3.12
C TYR A 66 -7.18 -0.58 4.43
N LYS A 67 -6.54 -0.33 5.58
CA LYS A 67 -7.10 -0.68 6.89
C LYS A 67 -8.40 0.05 7.17
N SER A 68 -8.49 1.33 6.80
CA SER A 68 -9.71 2.12 6.96
C SER A 68 -10.84 1.57 6.10
N ALA A 69 -10.56 1.17 4.85
CA ALA A 69 -11.54 0.52 3.98
C ALA A 69 -12.03 -0.82 4.54
N GLN A 70 -11.13 -1.62 5.13
CA GLN A 70 -11.49 -2.87 5.82
C GLN A 70 -12.40 -2.62 7.03
N VAL A 71 -12.16 -1.56 7.80
CA VAL A 71 -13.03 -1.18 8.92
C VAL A 71 -14.44 -0.80 8.44
N ILE A 72 -14.56 -0.07 7.31
CA ILE A 72 -15.86 0.24 6.71
C ILE A 72 -16.57 -1.03 6.23
N PHE A 73 -15.84 -1.94 5.58
CA PHE A 73 -16.41 -3.20 5.10
C PHE A 73 -16.91 -4.08 6.26
N ASN A 74 -16.18 -4.11 7.38
CA ASN A 74 -16.56 -4.85 8.58
C ASN A 74 -17.46 -4.03 9.53
N ALA A 75 -18.04 -2.92 9.08
CA ALA A 75 -18.97 -2.16 9.90
C ALA A 75 -20.32 -2.88 9.99
N ALA A 76 -20.96 -2.86 11.16
CA ALA A 76 -22.25 -3.53 11.40
C ALA A 76 -23.37 -3.14 10.42
N ALA A 77 -23.29 -1.95 9.83
CA ALA A 77 -24.21 -1.52 8.77
C ALA A 77 -24.06 -2.35 7.49
N MET A 78 -22.84 -2.76 7.14
CA MET A 78 -22.59 -3.65 6.00
C MET A 78 -23.02 -5.08 6.31
N ASP A 79 -22.80 -5.56 7.54
CA ASP A 79 -23.32 -6.88 7.97
C ASP A 79 -24.84 -6.94 7.83
N THR A 80 -25.54 -5.88 8.23
CA THR A 80 -27.00 -5.76 8.07
C THR A 80 -27.40 -5.82 6.59
N ALA A 81 -26.69 -5.08 5.72
CA ALA A 81 -26.95 -5.11 4.29
C ALA A 81 -26.69 -6.50 3.67
N ILE A 82 -25.64 -7.19 4.10
CA ILE A 82 -25.34 -8.57 3.68
C ILE A 82 -26.43 -9.53 4.15
N THR A 83 -26.90 -9.43 5.40
CA THR A 83 -28.01 -10.26 5.91
C THR A 83 -29.29 -10.04 5.12
N ILE A 84 -29.63 -8.78 4.79
CA ILE A 84 -30.80 -8.49 3.93
C ILE A 84 -30.63 -9.16 2.57
N LEU A 85 -29.48 -8.98 1.92
CA LEU A 85 -29.19 -9.59 0.63
C LEU A 85 -29.25 -11.12 0.67
N GLN A 86 -28.71 -11.75 1.73
CA GLN A 86 -28.78 -13.20 1.90
C GLN A 86 -30.23 -13.68 2.04
N ASN A 87 -31.03 -13.02 2.88
CA ASN A 87 -32.44 -13.37 3.09
C ASN A 87 -33.31 -13.13 1.84
N GLU A 88 -32.96 -12.17 0.99
CA GLU A 88 -33.69 -11.86 -0.25
C GLU A 88 -33.24 -12.70 -1.46
N LEU A 89 -32.05 -13.29 -1.41
CA LEU A 89 -31.48 -14.12 -2.48
C LEU A 89 -31.53 -15.63 -2.21
N GLU A 90 -31.68 -16.07 -0.96
CA GLU A 90 -31.99 -17.46 -0.64
C GLU A 90 -33.44 -17.78 -1.04
N VAL A 91 -33.60 -18.75 -1.96
CA VAL A 91 -34.88 -19.37 -2.37
C VAL A 91 -35.07 -20.70 -1.65
#